data_AF-A0A3R7UII0-F1
#
_entry.id   AF-A0A3R7UII0-F1
#
_cell.length_a   1.000
_cell.length_b   1.000
_cell.length_c   1.000
_cell.angle_alpha   90.00
_cell.angle_beta   90.00
_cell.angle_gamma   90.00
#
_symmetry.space_group_name_H-M   'P 1'
#
loop_
_entity.id
_entity.type
_entity.pdbx_description
1 polymer ?
#
loop_
_entity_poly.entity_id
_entity_poly.type
_entity_poly.pdbx_seq_one_letter_code
_entity_poly.pdbx_strand_id
1 'polypeptide(L)'
;MDKNNIKKQNIYTSEEENTLDWIEIQTSFKKSFGNEIYSSWLEKISLVKEFNDYIVLSVPTRFFRDWIVSRYLDKILEQVKNFKPSLNRIEFKIVEDNKINLDNKVEEINKVSEIKDSILNYNRLNNNLNFDNFIQGKSNDVALSYSKKVCEHISRYNPLYICGGVGLGKTHLLNAIGLKLQPENNVMFISAERFMYHFIKSIKKNDMVNFKDFFRKSSVFIIDDIQFIRGKESLQEEFFHTFNSLIDKGSQIIISADRNPTKLDRVQERIKSRLAGGLVVDIEAPDLDLKIKIIKQKIIEMQNQFKEAINLSDEVINYIANESKTSIRELIGILNRVVAFSRVHNKNLTVSDCRNILKDVFSQIKVITVDKIQNVVSNYFNIPLSEMLSQRRSRPLARPRQLAMYLAKKMTTRSLPEIGRRFANRDHTTVIHAVKTISRLSEQDDEMKKNINQIKNLLQE
;
A
#
# COMPACT_ATOMS: atom_id res chain seq x y z
N MET A 1 -37.38 -35.08 47.73
CA MET A 1 -35.96 -35.48 47.68
C MET A 1 -35.82 -36.09 46.30
N ASP A 2 -35.33 -35.39 45.28
CA ASP A 2 -33.96 -34.88 45.17
C ASP A 2 -33.85 -33.55 44.43
N LYS A 3 -32.87 -32.76 44.87
CA LYS A 3 -32.51 -31.46 44.33
C LYS A 3 -31.75 -31.63 43.00
N ASN A 4 -32.30 -31.07 41.93
CA ASN A 4 -31.57 -30.75 40.70
C ASN A 4 -30.45 -29.76 41.02
N ASN A 5 -29.21 -30.26 41.08
CA ASN A 5 -28.01 -29.45 41.22
C ASN A 5 -27.50 -29.09 39.81
N ILE A 6 -28.10 -28.07 39.20
CA ILE A 6 -27.54 -27.39 38.04
C ILE A 6 -26.29 -26.65 38.53
N LYS A 7 -25.09 -27.20 38.25
CA LYS A 7 -23.83 -26.47 38.40
C LYS A 7 -23.91 -25.24 37.50
N LYS A 8 -24.11 -24.06 38.10
CA LYS A 8 -23.86 -22.77 37.48
C LYS A 8 -22.42 -22.77 36.96
N GLN A 9 -22.23 -22.81 35.64
CA GLN A 9 -20.97 -22.41 35.05
C GLN A 9 -20.77 -20.93 35.38
N ASN A 10 -19.75 -20.63 36.18
CA ASN A 10 -19.30 -19.26 36.39
C ASN A 10 -18.91 -18.68 35.03
N ILE A 11 -19.73 -17.77 34.52
CA ILE A 11 -19.38 -16.90 33.40
C ILE A 11 -18.33 -15.94 33.97
N TYR A 12 -17.05 -16.20 33.71
CA TYR A 12 -16.00 -15.22 33.94
C TYR A 12 -16.24 -14.07 32.96
N THR A 13 -16.82 -12.97 33.43
CA THR A 13 -16.82 -11.71 32.69
C THR A 13 -15.39 -11.21 32.60
N SER A 14 -14.81 -11.25 31.39
CA SER A 14 -13.50 -10.67 31.11
C SER A 14 -13.57 -9.15 31.30
N GLU A 15 -12.89 -8.63 32.32
CA GLU A 15 -12.77 -7.19 32.51
C GLU A 15 -11.71 -6.62 31.55
N GLU A 16 -11.97 -5.44 30.98
CA GLU A 16 -11.04 -4.75 30.09
C GLU A 16 -10.00 -4.00 30.95
N GLU A 17 -8.72 -4.31 30.74
CA GLU A 17 -7.59 -3.74 31.46
C GLU A 17 -6.73 -2.87 30.53
N ASN A 18 -5.84 -2.06 31.09
CA ASN A 18 -4.87 -1.25 30.33
C ASN A 18 -3.52 -1.25 31.04
N THR A 19 -2.93 -2.44 31.22
CA THR A 19 -1.68 -2.60 31.98
C THR A 19 -0.46 -2.83 31.09
N LEU A 20 -0.66 -3.21 29.82
CA LEU A 20 0.42 -3.47 28.88
C LEU A 20 0.92 -2.19 28.20
N ASP A 21 2.23 -1.94 28.27
CA ASP A 21 2.87 -0.97 27.38
C ASP A 21 3.20 -1.61 26.02
N TRP A 22 2.41 -1.27 25.00
CA TRP A 22 2.58 -1.80 23.65
C TRP A 22 3.90 -1.37 22.99
N ILE A 23 4.47 -0.24 23.38
CA ILE A 23 5.75 0.26 22.82
C ILE A 23 6.90 -0.63 23.28
N GLU A 24 6.88 -1.07 24.54
CA GLU A 24 7.87 -2.00 25.08
C GLU A 24 7.76 -3.39 24.42
N ILE A 25 6.54 -3.87 24.22
CA ILE A 25 6.28 -5.15 23.52
C ILE A 25 6.76 -5.09 22.06
N GLN A 26 6.48 -4.00 21.34
CA GLN A 26 6.98 -3.77 19.97
C GLN A 26 8.52 -3.74 19.93
N THR A 27 9.16 -3.13 20.94
CA THR A 27 10.62 -3.14 21.07
C THR A 27 11.16 -4.55 21.31
N SER A 28 10.46 -5.36 22.12
CA SER A 28 10.79 -6.77 22.33
C SER A 28 10.64 -7.59 21.05
N PHE A 29 9.57 -7.37 20.27
CA PHE A 29 9.38 -8.01 18.98
C PHE A 29 10.52 -7.70 18.01
N LYS A 30 10.96 -6.44 17.95
CA LYS A 30 12.08 -6.04 17.10
C LYS A 30 13.38 -6.77 17.45
N LYS A 31 13.65 -6.99 18.75
CA LYS A 31 14.81 -7.75 19.22
C LYS A 31 14.68 -9.26 18.96
N SER A 32 13.51 -9.85 19.22
CA SER A 32 13.30 -11.31 19.20
C SER A 32 13.04 -11.90 17.81
N PHE A 33 12.43 -11.12 16.90
CA PHE A 33 12.10 -11.57 15.53
C PHE A 33 13.03 -10.96 14.47
N GLY A 34 13.86 -9.98 14.84
CA GLY A 34 14.77 -9.29 13.92
C GLY A 34 14.09 -8.22 13.07
N ASN A 35 14.90 -7.29 12.55
CA ASN A 35 14.42 -6.08 11.87
C ASN A 35 13.58 -6.33 10.62
N GLU A 36 13.87 -7.39 9.85
CA GLU A 36 13.18 -7.68 8.60
C GLU A 36 11.75 -8.20 8.83
N ILE A 37 11.59 -9.14 9.77
CA ILE A 37 10.28 -9.69 10.14
C ILE A 37 9.46 -8.62 10.85
N TYR A 38 10.09 -7.84 11.73
CA TYR A 38 9.44 -6.76 12.43
C TYR A 38 8.86 -5.72 11.46
N SER A 39 9.68 -5.14 10.58
CA SER A 39 9.23 -4.10 9.64
C SER A 39 8.21 -4.59 8.62
N SER A 40 8.31 -5.85 8.20
CA SER A 40 7.39 -6.41 7.21
C SER A 40 6.03 -6.79 7.81
N TRP A 41 6.00 -7.21 9.09
CA TRP A 41 4.82 -7.87 9.68
C TRP A 41 4.44 -7.41 11.08
N LEU A 42 5.37 -7.27 12.02
CA LEU A 42 5.01 -7.01 13.42
C LEU A 42 4.76 -5.51 13.71
N GLU A 43 5.39 -4.62 12.95
CA GLU A 43 5.27 -3.16 13.05
C GLU A 43 3.83 -2.68 12.76
N LYS A 44 3.09 -3.43 11.94
CA LYS A 44 1.71 -3.09 11.56
C LYS A 44 0.65 -3.69 12.49
N ILE A 45 1.07 -4.28 13.60
CA ILE A 45 0.18 -4.84 14.63
C ILE A 45 0.03 -3.80 15.74
N SER A 46 -1.21 -3.48 16.10
CA SER A 46 -1.51 -2.63 17.26
C SER A 46 -2.40 -3.34 18.27
N LEU A 47 -2.20 -3.04 19.54
CA LEU A 47 -3.09 -3.49 20.62
C LEU A 47 -4.41 -2.71 20.54
N VAL A 48 -5.54 -3.43 20.49
CA VAL A 48 -6.89 -2.85 20.42
C VAL A 48 -7.56 -2.91 21.79
N LYS A 49 -7.53 -4.09 22.41
CA LYS A 49 -8.09 -4.35 23.74
C LYS A 49 -7.21 -5.31 24.50
N GLU A 50 -7.17 -5.14 25.81
CA GLU A 50 -6.54 -6.05 26.74
C GLU A 50 -7.59 -6.54 27.73
N PHE A 51 -7.59 -7.85 27.97
CA PHE A 51 -8.39 -8.49 29.01
C PHE A 51 -7.46 -9.28 29.95
N ASN A 52 -8.03 -9.82 31.02
CA ASN A 52 -7.28 -10.52 32.06
C ASN A 52 -6.55 -11.77 31.52
N ASP A 53 -7.17 -12.48 30.56
CA ASP A 53 -6.70 -13.76 30.01
C ASP A 53 -6.42 -13.75 28.50
N TYR A 54 -6.77 -12.68 27.77
CA TYR A 54 -6.47 -12.54 26.34
C TYR A 54 -6.29 -11.08 25.90
N ILE A 55 -5.69 -10.90 24.73
CA ILE A 55 -5.59 -9.59 24.08
C ILE A 55 -6.18 -9.63 22.68
N VAL A 56 -6.64 -8.47 22.21
CA VAL A 56 -7.13 -8.26 20.85
C VAL A 56 -6.14 -7.38 20.11
N LEU A 57 -5.56 -7.90 19.04
CA LEU A 57 -4.59 -7.21 18.18
C LEU A 57 -5.24 -6.84 16.85
N SER A 58 -4.98 -5.64 16.33
CA SER A 58 -5.42 -5.26 14.99
C SER A 58 -4.38 -5.57 13.94
N VAL A 59 -4.86 -6.02 12.78
CA VAL A 59 -4.05 -6.33 11.61
C VAL A 59 -4.73 -5.78 10.34
N PRO A 60 -3.96 -5.34 9.34
CA PRO A 60 -4.47 -4.60 8.19
C PRO A 60 -5.38 -5.43 7.28
N THR A 61 -5.17 -6.74 7.19
CA THR A 61 -5.96 -7.63 6.33
C THR A 61 -6.14 -9.01 6.96
N ARG A 62 -7.16 -9.74 6.51
CA ARG A 62 -7.37 -11.16 6.88
C ARG A 62 -6.15 -12.03 6.54
N PHE A 63 -5.46 -11.73 5.44
CA PHE A 63 -4.23 -12.40 5.06
C PHE A 63 -3.11 -12.17 6.09
N PHE A 64 -2.95 -10.93 6.54
CA PHE A 64 -1.94 -10.56 7.52
C PHE A 64 -2.17 -11.28 8.86
N ARG A 65 -3.44 -11.36 9.29
CA ARG A 65 -3.87 -12.19 10.41
C ARG A 65 -3.42 -13.64 10.23
N ASP A 66 -3.86 -14.28 9.15
CA ASP A 66 -3.65 -15.71 8.93
C ASP A 66 -2.15 -16.05 8.83
N TRP A 67 -1.35 -15.13 8.28
CA TRP A 67 0.11 -15.26 8.24
C TRP A 67 0.74 -15.20 9.63
N ILE A 68 0.42 -14.18 10.43
CA ILE A 68 0.91 -14.03 11.81
C ILE A 68 0.49 -15.24 12.64
N VAL A 69 -0.80 -15.60 12.56
CA VAL A 69 -1.38 -16.75 13.26
C VAL A 69 -0.59 -18.02 12.94
N SER A 70 -0.31 -18.27 11.67
CA SER A 70 0.35 -19.52 11.28
C SER A 70 1.83 -19.61 11.62
N ARG A 71 2.54 -18.47 11.70
CA ARG A 71 4.02 -18.42 11.72
C ARG A 71 4.57 -17.97 13.07
N TYR A 72 3.91 -17.03 13.72
CA TYR A 72 4.46 -16.29 14.84
C TYR A 72 3.52 -16.23 16.04
N LEU A 73 2.30 -16.78 15.96
CA LEU A 73 1.34 -16.70 17.08
C LEU A 73 1.92 -17.20 18.39
N ASP A 74 2.50 -18.40 18.38
CA ASP A 74 3.03 -19.03 19.59
C ASP A 74 4.16 -18.21 20.19
N LYS A 75 5.06 -17.71 19.33
CA LYS A 75 6.19 -16.87 19.74
C LYS A 75 5.74 -15.48 20.17
N ILE A 76 4.71 -14.90 19.55
CA ILE A 76 4.12 -13.63 19.97
C ILE A 76 3.45 -13.81 21.33
N LEU A 77 2.70 -14.89 21.52
CA LEU A 77 2.06 -15.21 22.81
C LEU A 77 3.10 -15.41 23.90
N GLU A 78 4.19 -16.13 23.64
CA GLU A 78 5.32 -16.28 24.56
C GLU A 78 5.94 -14.93 24.94
N GLN A 79 6.19 -14.07 23.94
CA GLN A 79 6.76 -12.75 24.19
C GLN A 79 5.83 -11.84 24.99
N VAL A 80 4.53 -11.89 24.71
CA VAL A 80 3.52 -11.11 25.45
C VAL A 80 3.34 -11.65 26.87
N LYS A 81 3.43 -12.97 27.08
CA LYS A 81 3.40 -13.61 28.41
C LYS A 81 4.52 -13.14 29.34
N ASN A 82 5.67 -12.74 28.80
CA ASN A 82 6.75 -12.16 29.61
C ASN A 82 6.36 -10.84 30.28
N PHE A 83 5.42 -10.10 29.68
CA PHE A 83 4.90 -8.85 30.24
C PHE A 83 3.67 -9.11 31.13
N LYS A 84 2.82 -10.07 30.76
CA LYS A 84 1.65 -10.45 31.54
C LYS A 84 1.40 -11.97 31.49
N PRO A 85 1.83 -12.72 32.52
CA PRO A 85 1.76 -14.19 32.53
C PRO A 85 0.35 -14.78 32.44
N SER A 86 -0.68 -14.01 32.80
CA SER A 86 -2.08 -14.46 32.77
C SER A 86 -2.66 -14.58 31.36
N LEU A 87 -2.00 -14.02 30.33
CA LEU A 87 -2.49 -14.02 28.96
C LEU A 87 -2.28 -15.37 28.28
N ASN A 88 -3.36 -16.04 27.90
CA ASN A 88 -3.31 -17.36 27.29
C ASN A 88 -3.81 -17.40 25.85
N ARG A 89 -4.40 -16.29 25.37
CA ARG A 89 -4.99 -16.22 24.03
C ARG A 89 -4.74 -14.86 23.39
N ILE A 90 -4.59 -14.87 22.07
CA ILE A 90 -4.54 -13.67 21.25
C ILE A 90 -5.66 -13.79 20.21
N GLU A 91 -6.47 -12.75 20.14
CA GLU A 91 -7.48 -12.58 19.11
C GLU A 91 -7.05 -11.48 18.14
N PHE A 92 -7.55 -11.57 16.91
CA PHE A 92 -7.22 -10.59 15.88
C PHE A 92 -8.46 -9.92 15.33
N LYS A 93 -8.44 -8.59 15.33
CA LYS A 93 -9.42 -7.74 14.65
C LYS A 93 -8.83 -7.26 13.33
N ILE A 94 -9.56 -7.44 12.24
CA ILE A 94 -9.16 -6.87 10.96
C ILE A 94 -9.59 -5.40 10.98
N VAL A 95 -8.62 -4.51 10.91
CA VAL A 95 -8.88 -3.08 10.73
C VAL A 95 -8.35 -2.76 9.34
N GLU A 96 -9.25 -2.76 8.36
CA GLU A 96 -8.97 -2.08 7.11
C GLU A 96 -8.74 -0.61 7.48
N ASP A 97 -7.70 0.03 6.94
CA ASP A 97 -7.45 1.47 7.12
C ASP A 97 -8.60 2.27 6.51
N ASN A 98 -9.71 2.30 7.23
CA ASN A 98 -10.91 3.09 7.05
C ASN A 98 -11.31 3.47 8.47
N LYS A 99 -10.82 4.62 8.92
CA LYS A 99 -11.49 5.34 10.01
C LYS A 99 -12.95 5.50 9.59
N ILE A 100 -13.87 4.84 10.30
CA ILE A 100 -15.19 5.35 10.71
C ILE A 100 -15.74 4.34 11.73
N ASN A 101 -15.96 4.83 12.95
CA ASN A 101 -16.85 4.22 13.94
C ASN A 101 -18.27 4.12 13.38
N LEU A 102 -18.97 3.02 13.66
CA LEU A 102 -20.30 3.04 14.27
C LEU A 102 -20.72 1.61 14.63
N ASP A 103 -21.14 1.48 15.88
CA ASP A 103 -21.60 0.26 16.54
C ASP A 103 -22.88 -0.35 15.96
N ASN A 104 -23.07 -1.63 16.31
CA ASN A 104 -24.32 -2.37 16.42
C ASN A 104 -25.02 -2.87 15.15
N LYS A 105 -24.74 -4.14 14.82
CA LYS A 105 -25.72 -5.27 14.89
C LYS A 105 -25.04 -6.55 14.41
N VAL A 106 -24.70 -7.43 15.36
CA VAL A 106 -24.35 -8.82 15.08
C VAL A 106 -25.47 -9.66 15.66
N GLU A 107 -26.42 -10.03 14.82
CA GLU A 107 -27.23 -11.23 14.99
C GLU A 107 -27.77 -11.60 13.61
N GLU A 108 -27.65 -12.88 13.28
CA GLU A 108 -27.98 -13.53 12.01
C GLU A 108 -26.96 -13.36 10.85
N ILE A 109 -26.08 -14.35 10.71
CA ILE A 109 -26.01 -15.28 9.56
C ILE A 109 -25.15 -16.48 10.02
N ASN A 110 -25.79 -17.40 10.73
CA ASN A 110 -25.33 -18.79 10.84
C ASN A 110 -25.91 -19.55 9.66
N LYS A 111 -25.13 -19.63 8.57
CA LYS A 111 -25.13 -20.69 7.53
C LYS A 111 -24.23 -20.22 6.38
N VAL A 112 -22.91 -20.32 6.57
CA VAL A 112 -21.98 -20.33 5.42
C VAL A 112 -21.29 -21.68 5.45
N SER A 113 -21.70 -22.52 4.50
CA SER A 113 -21.03 -23.75 4.10
C SER A 113 -19.51 -23.61 4.16
N GLU A 114 -18.81 -24.61 4.68
CA GLU A 114 -17.36 -24.72 4.57
C GLU A 114 -16.94 -24.63 3.09
N ILE A 115 -16.53 -23.45 2.65
CA ILE A 115 -15.86 -23.28 1.37
C ILE A 115 -14.50 -23.95 1.56
N LYS A 116 -14.40 -25.22 1.13
CA LYS A 116 -13.14 -25.95 1.04
C LYS A 116 -12.08 -25.02 0.44
N ASP A 117 -11.01 -24.80 1.19
CA ASP A 117 -9.77 -24.07 0.82
C ASP A 117 -9.02 -24.74 -0.34
N SER A 118 -9.70 -24.96 -1.47
CA SER A 118 -9.05 -25.44 -2.69
C SER A 118 -8.33 -24.26 -3.34
N ILE A 119 -7.08 -24.50 -3.73
CA ILE A 119 -6.23 -23.52 -4.42
C ILE A 119 -6.90 -23.05 -5.74
N LEU A 120 -7.81 -23.88 -6.28
CA LEU A 120 -8.68 -23.61 -7.43
C LEU A 120 -9.65 -22.43 -7.22
N ASN A 121 -9.99 -22.07 -5.97
CA ASN A 121 -10.84 -20.90 -5.70
C ASN A 121 -10.14 -19.55 -5.93
N TYR A 122 -8.83 -19.55 -6.18
CA TYR A 122 -8.02 -18.33 -6.26
C TYR A 122 -7.66 -17.91 -7.69
N ASN A 123 -7.92 -18.75 -8.70
CA ASN A 123 -7.90 -18.41 -10.14
C ASN A 123 -9.18 -17.69 -10.59
N ARG A 124 -9.75 -16.82 -9.74
CA ARG A 124 -10.97 -16.10 -10.09
C ARG A 124 -10.62 -14.88 -10.92
N LEU A 125 -10.64 -15.05 -12.23
CA LEU A 125 -10.70 -13.94 -13.17
C LEU A 125 -12.01 -13.17 -12.94
N ASN A 126 -11.91 -11.85 -12.93
CA ASN A 126 -13.06 -10.98 -12.80
C ASN A 126 -13.64 -10.67 -14.18
N ASN A 127 -14.88 -11.12 -14.46
CA ASN A 127 -15.55 -10.91 -15.75
C ASN A 127 -15.67 -9.43 -16.16
N ASN A 128 -15.63 -8.50 -15.19
CA ASN A 128 -15.69 -7.07 -15.47
C ASN A 128 -14.37 -6.49 -16.00
N LEU A 129 -13.24 -7.19 -15.79
CA LEU A 129 -11.91 -6.77 -16.24
C LEU A 129 -11.56 -7.47 -17.56
N ASN A 130 -12.34 -7.22 -18.60
CA ASN A 130 -12.18 -7.76 -19.95
C ASN A 130 -11.68 -6.68 -20.93
N PHE A 131 -11.37 -7.07 -22.18
CA PHE A 131 -10.88 -6.13 -23.19
C PHE A 131 -11.91 -5.08 -23.61
N ASP A 132 -13.21 -5.39 -23.57
CA ASP A 132 -14.28 -4.49 -24.00
C ASP A 132 -14.46 -3.33 -23.01
N ASN A 133 -14.26 -3.60 -21.72
CA ASN A 133 -14.30 -2.60 -20.66
C ASN A 133 -12.97 -1.85 -20.49
N PHE A 134 -11.92 -2.19 -21.26
CA PHE A 134 -10.63 -1.50 -21.19
C PHE A 134 -10.61 -0.33 -22.17
N ILE A 135 -10.66 0.90 -21.66
CA ILE A 135 -10.66 2.11 -22.49
C ILE A 135 -9.27 2.37 -23.07
N GLN A 136 -9.20 2.37 -24.40
CA GLN A 136 -7.98 2.66 -25.17
C GLN A 136 -7.70 4.16 -25.23
N GLY A 137 -6.44 4.52 -25.06
CA GLY A 137 -5.90 5.86 -25.31
C GLY A 137 -4.41 5.79 -25.61
N LYS A 138 -3.79 6.93 -25.92
CA LYS A 138 -2.39 6.98 -26.38
C LYS A 138 -1.41 6.33 -25.39
N SER A 139 -1.64 6.51 -24.10
CA SER A 139 -0.75 6.03 -23.03
C SER A 139 -0.78 4.51 -22.79
N ASN A 140 -1.81 3.81 -23.29
CA ASN A 140 -2.01 2.38 -23.08
C ASN A 140 -2.22 1.57 -24.38
N ASP A 141 -2.19 2.24 -25.54
CA ASP A 141 -2.45 1.66 -26.86
C ASP A 141 -1.51 0.49 -27.18
N VAL A 142 -0.20 0.70 -26.96
CA VAL A 142 0.82 -0.32 -27.22
C VAL A 142 0.60 -1.55 -26.34
N ALA A 143 0.34 -1.34 -25.05
CA ALA A 143 0.06 -2.42 -24.09
C ALA A 143 -1.19 -3.21 -24.46
N LEU A 144 -2.29 -2.52 -24.82
CA LEU A 144 -3.53 -3.16 -25.24
C LEU A 144 -3.34 -3.96 -26.54
N SER A 145 -2.66 -3.38 -27.53
CA SER A 145 -2.42 -4.01 -28.82
C SER A 145 -1.59 -5.29 -28.70
N TYR A 146 -0.52 -5.27 -27.92
CA TYR A 146 0.28 -6.48 -27.67
C TYR A 146 -0.44 -7.49 -26.79
N SER A 147 -1.27 -7.05 -25.83
CA SER A 147 -2.11 -7.95 -25.04
C SER A 147 -3.09 -8.75 -25.93
N LYS A 148 -3.69 -8.10 -26.92
CA LYS A 148 -4.56 -8.76 -27.92
C LYS A 148 -3.75 -9.72 -28.82
N LYS A 149 -2.60 -9.28 -29.34
CA LYS A 149 -1.72 -10.13 -30.19
C LYS A 149 -1.23 -11.40 -29.48
N VAL A 150 -0.95 -11.32 -28.18
CA VAL A 150 -0.56 -12.49 -27.37
C VAL A 150 -1.71 -13.49 -27.24
N CYS A 151 -2.96 -13.01 -27.27
CA CYS A 151 -4.13 -13.89 -27.28
C CYS A 151 -4.33 -14.61 -28.63
N GLU A 152 -3.93 -13.97 -29.74
CA GLU A 152 -3.99 -14.55 -31.10
C GLU A 152 -2.86 -15.55 -31.35
N HIS A 153 -1.66 -15.25 -30.85
CA HIS A 153 -0.45 -16.05 -31.05
C HIS A 153 0.23 -16.36 -29.72
N ILE A 154 -0.23 -17.43 -29.08
CA ILE A 154 0.35 -17.97 -27.85
C ILE A 154 1.83 -18.34 -28.10
N SER A 155 2.69 -18.04 -27.13
CA SER A 155 4.12 -18.37 -27.07
C SER A 155 5.03 -17.62 -28.05
N ARG A 156 4.49 -16.78 -28.95
CA ARG A 156 5.30 -15.93 -29.84
C ARG A 156 6.02 -14.79 -29.10
N TYR A 157 5.34 -14.19 -28.13
CA TYR A 157 5.86 -13.10 -27.31
C TYR A 157 5.93 -13.57 -25.85
N ASN A 158 7.03 -14.24 -25.49
CA ASN A 158 7.13 -14.95 -24.22
C ASN A 158 8.47 -14.66 -23.50
N PRO A 159 8.46 -14.15 -22.26
CA PRO A 159 7.28 -13.66 -21.53
C PRO A 159 6.74 -12.35 -22.13
N LEU A 160 5.43 -12.11 -21.95
CA LEU A 160 4.87 -10.76 -22.03
C LEU A 160 5.06 -10.07 -20.68
N TYR A 161 5.77 -8.96 -20.64
CA TYR A 161 6.02 -8.18 -19.44
C TYR A 161 5.37 -6.80 -19.54
N ILE A 162 4.36 -6.54 -18.70
CA ILE A 162 3.64 -5.27 -18.65
C ILE A 162 4.10 -4.48 -17.42
N CYS A 163 4.81 -3.38 -17.62
CA CYS A 163 5.17 -2.46 -16.55
C CYS A 163 4.35 -1.17 -16.57
N GLY A 164 4.38 -0.45 -15.46
CA GLY A 164 3.76 0.85 -15.31
C GLY A 164 3.50 1.19 -13.84
N GLY A 165 3.23 2.45 -13.56
CA GLY A 165 2.88 2.93 -12.22
C GLY A 165 1.63 2.27 -11.61
N VAL A 166 1.34 2.63 -10.36
CA VAL A 166 0.18 2.09 -9.62
C VAL A 166 -1.12 2.55 -10.28
N GLY A 167 -2.08 1.63 -10.43
CA GLY A 167 -3.42 2.00 -10.90
C GLY A 167 -3.49 2.47 -12.36
N LEU A 168 -2.62 1.96 -13.24
CA LEU A 168 -2.64 2.27 -14.68
C LEU A 168 -3.34 1.20 -15.55
N GLY A 169 -3.90 0.15 -14.95
CA GLY A 169 -4.64 -0.88 -15.68
C GLY A 169 -3.89 -2.19 -15.96
N LYS A 170 -2.69 -2.38 -15.39
CA LYS A 170 -1.92 -3.64 -15.51
C LYS A 170 -2.74 -4.89 -15.17
N THR A 171 -3.30 -4.94 -13.96
CA THR A 171 -4.17 -6.05 -13.50
C THR A 171 -5.38 -6.25 -14.40
N HIS A 172 -5.94 -5.17 -14.97
CA HIS A 172 -7.06 -5.27 -15.91
C HIS A 172 -6.63 -5.98 -17.20
N LEU A 173 -5.51 -5.56 -17.81
CA LEU A 173 -4.99 -6.23 -19.01
C LEU A 173 -4.64 -7.69 -18.75
N LEU A 174 -3.96 -7.99 -17.64
CA LEU A 174 -3.63 -9.37 -17.25
C LEU A 174 -4.89 -10.23 -17.11
N ASN A 175 -5.92 -9.71 -16.45
CA ASN A 175 -7.19 -10.40 -16.30
C ASN A 175 -7.91 -10.58 -17.66
N ALA A 176 -7.88 -9.56 -18.52
CA ALA A 176 -8.50 -9.60 -19.85
C ALA A 176 -7.85 -10.67 -20.75
N ILE A 177 -6.51 -10.76 -20.73
CA ILE A 177 -5.76 -11.84 -21.39
C ILE A 177 -6.19 -13.20 -20.82
N GLY A 178 -6.24 -13.31 -19.49
CA GLY A 178 -6.67 -14.53 -18.80
C GLY A 178 -8.07 -14.98 -19.23
N LEU A 179 -9.05 -14.07 -19.24
CA LEU A 179 -10.42 -14.35 -19.67
C LEU A 179 -10.50 -14.78 -21.13
N LYS A 180 -9.73 -14.12 -22.01
CA LYS A 180 -9.74 -14.43 -23.45
C LYS A 180 -9.16 -15.81 -23.74
N LEU A 181 -8.13 -16.23 -23.01
CA LEU A 181 -7.45 -17.51 -23.21
C LEU A 181 -8.09 -18.68 -22.44
N GLN A 182 -8.84 -18.41 -21.37
CA GLN A 182 -9.44 -19.42 -20.49
C GLN A 182 -10.28 -20.52 -21.21
N PRO A 183 -11.06 -20.24 -22.26
CA PRO A 183 -11.89 -21.26 -22.90
C PRO A 183 -11.10 -22.42 -23.53
N GLU A 184 -9.88 -22.14 -24.00
CA GLU A 184 -9.04 -23.09 -24.74
C GLU A 184 -7.79 -23.52 -23.96
N ASN A 185 -7.53 -22.90 -22.80
CA ASN A 185 -6.27 -23.05 -22.07
C ASN A 185 -6.47 -23.24 -20.57
N ASN A 186 -5.55 -23.97 -19.94
CA ASN A 186 -5.44 -24.00 -18.49
C ASN A 186 -4.71 -22.75 -17.98
N VAL A 187 -5.49 -21.69 -17.76
CA VAL A 187 -5.02 -20.39 -17.29
C VAL A 187 -4.84 -20.38 -15.77
N MET A 188 -3.66 -19.99 -15.32
CA MET A 188 -3.32 -19.71 -13.93
C MET A 188 -3.11 -18.21 -13.77
N PHE A 189 -3.93 -17.55 -12.96
CA PHE A 189 -3.75 -16.13 -12.63
C PHE A 189 -3.55 -15.94 -11.13
N ILE A 190 -2.39 -15.43 -10.76
CA ILE A 190 -1.98 -15.30 -9.36
C ILE A 190 -1.17 -14.03 -9.12
N SER A 191 -1.26 -13.42 -7.94
CA SER A 191 -0.31 -12.37 -7.54
C SER A 191 1.00 -12.99 -7.04
N ALA A 192 2.11 -12.29 -7.16
CA ALA A 192 3.39 -12.74 -6.61
C ALA A 192 3.33 -12.96 -5.08
N GLU A 193 2.51 -12.18 -4.37
CA GLU A 193 2.24 -12.38 -2.94
C GLU A 193 1.51 -13.71 -2.68
N ARG A 194 0.53 -14.07 -3.50
CA ARG A 194 -0.16 -15.36 -3.38
C ARG A 194 0.73 -16.54 -3.76
N PHE A 195 1.55 -16.39 -4.80
CA PHE A 195 2.55 -17.39 -5.17
C PHE A 195 3.49 -17.66 -3.98
N MET A 196 3.95 -16.59 -3.32
CA MET A 196 4.72 -16.70 -2.07
C MET A 196 3.95 -17.41 -0.96
N TYR A 197 2.66 -17.09 -0.75
CA TYR A 197 1.85 -17.77 0.27
C TYR A 197 1.80 -19.28 0.03
N HIS A 198 1.58 -19.72 -1.21
CA HIS A 198 1.58 -21.15 -1.55
C HIS A 198 2.94 -21.80 -1.37
N PHE A 199 4.02 -21.11 -1.73
CA PHE A 199 5.40 -21.58 -1.53
C PHE A 199 5.72 -21.79 -0.04
N ILE A 200 5.30 -20.83 0.80
CA ILE A 200 5.45 -20.91 2.24
C ILE A 200 4.64 -22.08 2.81
N LYS A 201 3.40 -22.23 2.36
CA LYS A 201 2.48 -23.27 2.82
C LYS A 201 2.99 -24.67 2.44
N SER A 202 3.56 -24.83 1.25
CA SER A 202 4.13 -26.10 0.80
C SER A 202 5.37 -26.48 1.60
N ILE A 203 6.26 -25.53 1.91
CA ILE A 203 7.41 -25.79 2.80
C ILE A 203 6.95 -26.27 4.17
N LYS A 204 5.97 -25.58 4.78
CA LYS A 204 5.44 -25.96 6.10
C LYS A 204 4.81 -27.35 6.12
N LYS A 205 4.16 -27.74 5.03
CA LYS A 205 3.49 -29.04 4.89
C LYS A 205 4.41 -30.13 4.32
N ASN A 206 5.67 -29.81 4.03
CA ASN A 206 6.60 -30.66 3.29
C ASN A 206 6.02 -31.16 1.95
N ASP A 207 5.26 -30.30 1.27
CA ASP A 207 4.45 -30.63 0.09
C ASP A 207 4.93 -29.89 -1.17
N MET A 208 6.26 -29.86 -1.36
CA MET A 208 6.88 -29.06 -2.41
C MET A 208 6.64 -29.62 -3.82
N VAL A 209 6.44 -30.93 -3.93
CA VAL A 209 6.16 -31.60 -5.21
C VAL A 209 4.81 -31.14 -5.76
N ASN A 210 3.75 -31.19 -4.96
CA ASN A 210 2.42 -30.73 -5.38
C ASN A 210 2.41 -29.24 -5.71
N PHE A 211 3.17 -28.42 -4.98
CA PHE A 211 3.35 -27.01 -5.32
C PHE A 211 3.92 -26.84 -6.74
N LYS A 212 5.01 -27.56 -7.07
CA LYS A 212 5.66 -27.49 -8.39
C LYS A 212 4.71 -27.95 -9.48
N ASP A 213 4.09 -29.10 -9.31
CA ASP A 213 3.18 -29.69 -10.30
C ASP A 213 1.99 -28.77 -10.57
N PHE A 214 1.42 -28.16 -9.53
CA PHE A 214 0.29 -27.26 -9.66
C PHE A 214 0.59 -26.05 -10.56
N PHE A 215 1.72 -25.37 -10.35
CA PHE A 215 2.08 -24.19 -11.15
C PHE A 215 2.61 -24.55 -12.54
N ARG A 216 3.39 -25.64 -12.66
CA ARG A 216 4.02 -26.07 -13.93
C ARG A 216 3.04 -26.81 -14.88
N LYS A 217 1.84 -27.17 -14.40
CA LYS A 217 0.78 -27.75 -15.24
C LYS A 217 0.10 -26.71 -16.15
N SER A 218 0.12 -25.43 -15.79
CA SER A 218 -0.55 -24.36 -16.56
C SER A 218 -0.02 -24.22 -17.99
N SER A 219 -0.91 -23.97 -18.95
CA SER A 219 -0.53 -23.60 -20.34
C SER A 219 -0.38 -22.09 -20.50
N VAL A 220 -1.06 -21.32 -19.64
CA VAL A 220 -0.90 -19.87 -19.52
C VAL A 220 -0.67 -19.53 -18.06
N PHE A 221 0.49 -18.95 -17.74
CA PHE A 221 0.87 -18.55 -16.39
C PHE A 221 0.95 -17.02 -16.29
N ILE A 222 0.01 -16.43 -15.57
CA ILE A 222 -0.13 -15.00 -15.37
C ILE A 222 0.23 -14.65 -13.92
N ILE A 223 1.25 -13.82 -13.74
CA ILE A 223 1.69 -13.35 -12.42
C ILE A 223 1.61 -11.82 -12.31
N ASP A 224 0.79 -11.34 -11.37
CA ASP A 224 0.60 -9.91 -11.10
C ASP A 224 1.58 -9.43 -10.01
N ASP A 225 2.05 -8.19 -10.15
CA ASP A 225 2.89 -7.48 -9.19
C ASP A 225 4.17 -8.24 -8.77
N ILE A 226 5.00 -8.63 -9.75
CA ILE A 226 6.24 -9.39 -9.51
C ILE A 226 7.20 -8.71 -8.54
N GLN A 227 7.10 -7.38 -8.34
CA GLN A 227 7.87 -6.65 -7.33
C GLN A 227 7.73 -7.19 -5.90
N PHE A 228 6.71 -8.00 -5.58
CA PHE A 228 6.60 -8.59 -4.25
C PHE A 228 7.61 -9.71 -3.97
N ILE A 229 8.40 -10.17 -4.95
CA ILE A 229 9.47 -11.16 -4.73
C ILE A 229 10.80 -10.53 -4.25
N ARG A 230 10.90 -9.20 -4.20
CA ARG A 230 12.11 -8.47 -3.82
C ARG A 230 12.65 -8.91 -2.45
N GLY A 231 13.94 -9.20 -2.38
CA GLY A 231 14.63 -9.62 -1.15
C GLY A 231 14.25 -11.01 -0.63
N LYS A 232 13.51 -11.83 -1.40
CA LYS A 232 13.07 -13.17 -0.99
C LYS A 232 13.79 -14.23 -1.81
N GLU A 233 15.03 -14.55 -1.45
CA GLU A 233 15.94 -15.37 -2.27
C GLU A 233 15.37 -16.77 -2.59
N SER A 234 14.92 -17.53 -1.60
CA SER A 234 14.35 -18.87 -1.84
C SER A 234 13.10 -18.85 -2.73
N LEU A 235 12.30 -17.77 -2.65
CA LEU A 235 11.14 -17.60 -3.53
C LEU A 235 11.58 -17.27 -4.97
N GLN A 236 12.60 -16.42 -5.11
CA GLN A 236 13.16 -16.06 -6.41
C GLN A 236 13.76 -17.28 -7.12
N GLU A 237 14.43 -18.17 -6.38
CA GLU A 237 14.92 -19.44 -6.91
C GLU A 237 13.78 -20.32 -7.43
N GLU A 238 12.75 -20.55 -6.62
CA GLU A 238 11.63 -21.39 -7.07
C GLU A 238 10.85 -20.75 -8.23
N PHE A 239 10.68 -19.43 -8.21
CA PHE A 239 10.09 -18.71 -9.34
C PHE A 239 10.93 -18.89 -10.61
N PHE A 240 12.26 -18.77 -10.52
CA PHE A 240 13.16 -18.97 -11.66
C PHE A 240 13.05 -20.38 -12.24
N HIS A 241 13.00 -21.41 -11.40
CA HIS A 241 12.82 -22.79 -11.86
C HIS A 241 11.43 -23.04 -12.47
N THR A 242 10.39 -22.48 -11.87
CA THR A 242 9.02 -22.57 -12.41
C THR A 242 8.91 -21.86 -13.76
N PHE A 243 9.51 -20.67 -13.87
CA PHE A 243 9.57 -19.91 -15.11
C PHE A 243 10.24 -20.71 -16.24
N ASN A 244 11.43 -21.26 -16.00
CA ASN A 244 12.15 -22.03 -17.03
C ASN A 244 11.37 -23.27 -17.45
N SER A 245 10.83 -24.02 -16.47
CA SER A 245 10.04 -25.23 -16.76
C SER A 245 8.79 -24.92 -17.62
N LEU A 246 8.17 -23.75 -17.45
CA LEU A 246 7.03 -23.32 -18.25
C LEU A 246 7.46 -22.84 -19.65
N ILE A 247 8.57 -22.11 -19.77
CA ILE A 247 9.14 -21.72 -21.07
C ILE A 247 9.49 -22.96 -21.90
N ASP A 248 10.20 -23.93 -21.32
CA ASP A 248 10.66 -25.14 -22.02
C ASP A 248 9.48 -26.00 -22.50
N LYS A 249 8.36 -25.97 -21.78
CA LYS A 249 7.10 -26.62 -22.16
C LYS A 249 6.35 -25.86 -23.27
N GLY A 250 6.74 -24.63 -23.58
CA GLY A 250 6.02 -23.76 -24.49
C GLY A 250 4.76 -23.12 -23.89
N SER A 251 4.65 -23.06 -22.56
CA SER A 251 3.56 -22.32 -21.88
C SER A 251 3.75 -20.82 -22.04
N GLN A 252 2.66 -20.07 -22.24
CA GLN A 252 2.70 -18.61 -22.29
C GLN A 252 2.83 -18.02 -20.89
N ILE A 253 3.81 -17.14 -20.69
CA ILE A 253 4.03 -16.44 -19.43
C ILE A 253 3.67 -14.96 -19.61
N ILE A 254 2.83 -14.43 -18.72
CA ILE A 254 2.49 -13.01 -18.65
C ILE A 254 2.81 -12.49 -17.25
N ILE A 255 3.49 -11.36 -17.18
CA ILE A 255 4.03 -10.81 -15.92
C ILE A 255 3.69 -9.33 -15.87
N SER A 256 3.26 -8.84 -14.71
CA SER A 256 3.19 -7.40 -14.46
C SER A 256 4.18 -6.92 -13.40
N ALA A 257 4.55 -5.64 -13.48
CA ALA A 257 5.36 -4.98 -12.47
C ALA A 257 5.09 -3.48 -12.34
N ASP A 258 5.56 -2.89 -11.24
CA ASP A 258 5.56 -1.43 -11.03
C ASP A 258 6.61 -0.68 -11.86
N ARG A 259 7.53 -1.38 -12.51
CA ARG A 259 8.67 -0.79 -13.24
C ARG A 259 9.29 -1.78 -14.24
N ASN A 260 10.19 -1.28 -15.08
CA ASN A 260 10.96 -2.08 -16.04
C ASN A 260 11.80 -3.19 -15.37
N PRO A 261 12.03 -4.37 -16.01
CA PRO A 261 12.77 -5.48 -15.41
C PRO A 261 14.15 -5.09 -14.88
N THR A 262 14.88 -4.24 -15.62
CA THR A 262 16.22 -3.77 -15.25
C THR A 262 16.25 -2.96 -13.95
N LYS A 263 15.14 -2.29 -13.62
CA LYS A 263 14.97 -1.42 -12.44
C LYS A 263 14.41 -2.16 -11.22
N LEU A 264 14.24 -3.48 -11.29
CA LEU A 264 13.75 -4.29 -10.15
C LEU A 264 14.85 -4.44 -9.09
N ASP A 265 14.77 -3.63 -8.03
CA ASP A 265 15.73 -3.69 -6.92
C ASP A 265 15.64 -5.02 -6.16
N ARG A 266 16.77 -5.58 -5.71
CA ARG A 266 16.82 -6.81 -4.89
C ARG A 266 16.14 -8.02 -5.54
N VAL A 267 16.18 -8.10 -6.87
CA VAL A 267 15.83 -9.28 -7.68
C VAL A 267 17.10 -9.81 -8.35
N GLN A 268 17.29 -11.12 -8.38
CA GLN A 268 18.46 -11.77 -9.00
C GLN A 268 18.58 -11.40 -10.48
N GLU A 269 19.81 -11.14 -10.93
CA GLU A 269 20.08 -10.64 -12.29
C GLU A 269 19.61 -11.61 -13.39
N ARG A 270 19.73 -12.92 -13.14
CA ARG A 270 19.22 -13.96 -14.04
C ARG A 270 17.70 -13.87 -14.26
N ILE A 271 16.94 -13.44 -13.26
CA ILE A 271 15.49 -13.25 -13.40
C ILE A 271 15.23 -12.01 -14.24
N LYS A 272 15.89 -10.89 -13.94
CA LYS A 272 15.75 -9.65 -14.74
C LYS A 272 16.06 -9.88 -16.22
N SER A 273 17.14 -10.61 -16.50
CA SER A 273 17.55 -10.97 -17.86
C SER A 273 16.46 -11.79 -18.58
N ARG A 274 15.88 -12.81 -17.93
CA ARG A 274 14.77 -13.59 -18.48
C ARG A 274 13.52 -12.76 -18.75
N LEU A 275 13.19 -11.84 -17.85
CA LEU A 275 12.05 -10.92 -17.99
C LEU A 275 12.28 -9.92 -19.14
N ALA A 276 13.50 -9.40 -19.27
CA ALA A 276 13.88 -8.44 -20.30
C ALA A 276 14.05 -9.07 -21.69
N GLY A 277 14.36 -10.37 -21.77
CA GLY A 277 14.51 -11.10 -23.03
C GLY A 277 13.20 -11.38 -23.78
N GLY A 278 12.05 -11.12 -23.15
CA GLY A 278 10.73 -11.23 -23.77
C GLY A 278 10.23 -9.91 -24.37
N LEU A 279 8.92 -9.77 -24.48
CA LEU A 279 8.27 -8.53 -24.91
C LEU A 279 7.97 -7.65 -23.70
N VAL A 280 8.67 -6.53 -23.57
CA VAL A 280 8.46 -5.55 -22.50
C VAL A 280 7.63 -4.39 -23.03
N VAL A 281 6.49 -4.14 -22.39
CA VAL A 281 5.57 -3.04 -22.74
C VAL A 281 5.30 -2.21 -21.50
N ASP A 282 5.33 -0.89 -21.66
CA ASP A 282 5.01 0.06 -20.59
C ASP A 282 3.58 0.60 -20.74
N ILE A 283 2.96 0.94 -19.61
CA ILE A 283 1.73 1.70 -19.54
C ILE A 283 2.06 3.05 -18.90
N GLU A 284 1.81 4.10 -19.66
CA GLU A 284 2.07 5.46 -19.22
C GLU A 284 0.86 6.07 -18.49
N ALA A 285 1.08 7.19 -17.82
CA ALA A 285 -0.01 7.92 -17.17
C ALA A 285 -1.04 8.40 -18.20
N PRO A 286 -2.36 8.28 -17.91
CA PRO A 286 -3.39 8.67 -18.86
C PRO A 286 -3.41 10.19 -19.07
N ASP A 287 -3.62 10.60 -20.32
CA ASP A 287 -3.88 11.99 -20.68
C ASP A 287 -5.31 12.40 -20.26
N LEU A 288 -5.59 13.71 -20.35
CA LEU A 288 -6.89 14.25 -19.93
C LEU A 288 -8.04 13.62 -20.72
N ASP A 289 -7.86 13.41 -22.03
CA ASP A 289 -8.83 12.79 -22.91
C ASP A 289 -9.18 11.36 -22.47
N LEU A 290 -8.17 10.52 -22.20
CA LEU A 290 -8.38 9.17 -21.70
C LEU A 290 -9.06 9.17 -20.33
N LYS A 291 -8.69 10.08 -19.42
CA LYS A 291 -9.37 10.20 -18.12
C LYS A 291 -10.85 10.52 -18.27
N ILE A 292 -11.21 11.47 -19.13
CA ILE A 292 -12.61 11.84 -19.41
C ILE A 292 -13.37 10.63 -19.97
N LYS A 293 -12.78 9.91 -20.93
CA LYS A 293 -13.39 8.69 -21.51
C LYS A 293 -13.63 7.62 -20.43
N ILE A 294 -12.65 7.39 -19.56
CA ILE A 294 -12.78 6.45 -18.44
C ILE A 294 -13.90 6.87 -17.48
N ILE A 295 -13.99 8.15 -17.11
CA ILE A 295 -15.07 8.66 -16.24
C ILE A 295 -16.43 8.41 -16.88
N LYS A 296 -16.60 8.79 -18.15
CA LYS A 296 -17.86 8.64 -18.88
C LYS A 296 -18.28 7.18 -18.96
N GLN A 297 -17.35 6.30 -19.31
CA GLN A 297 -17.62 4.85 -19.32
C GLN A 297 -18.02 4.36 -17.92
N LYS A 298 -17.33 4.81 -16.88
CA LYS A 298 -17.59 4.35 -15.52
C LYS A 298 -18.96 4.81 -15.01
N ILE A 299 -19.39 6.02 -15.39
CA ILE A 299 -20.75 6.51 -15.11
C ILE A 299 -21.78 5.59 -15.77
N ILE A 300 -21.62 5.26 -17.05
CA ILE A 300 -22.53 4.36 -17.77
C ILE A 300 -22.60 2.97 -17.09
N GLU A 301 -21.45 2.40 -16.72
CA GLU A 301 -21.39 1.14 -15.97
C GLU A 301 -22.17 1.20 -14.65
N MET A 302 -22.00 2.29 -13.88
CA MET A 302 -22.71 2.47 -12.61
C MET A 302 -24.21 2.66 -12.83
N GLN A 303 -24.62 3.41 -13.85
CA GLN A 303 -26.04 3.57 -14.20
C GLN A 303 -26.67 2.21 -14.55
N ASN A 304 -25.98 1.38 -15.33
CA ASN A 304 -26.46 0.04 -15.70
C ASN A 304 -26.51 -0.91 -14.50
N GLN A 305 -25.50 -0.87 -13.62
CA GLN A 305 -25.42 -1.75 -12.47
C GLN A 305 -26.48 -1.43 -11.40
N PHE A 306 -26.74 -0.15 -11.15
CA PHE A 306 -27.66 0.29 -10.11
C PHE A 306 -29.04 0.70 -10.62
N LYS A 307 -29.26 0.72 -11.95
CA LYS A 307 -30.49 1.20 -12.61
C LYS A 307 -30.88 2.62 -12.20
N GLU A 308 -29.88 3.49 -12.07
CA GLU A 308 -30.04 4.86 -11.60
C GLU A 308 -29.52 5.85 -12.63
N ALA A 309 -30.13 7.03 -12.71
CA ALA A 309 -29.63 8.13 -13.53
C ALA A 309 -28.57 8.91 -12.75
N ILE A 310 -27.31 8.80 -13.18
CA ILE A 310 -26.21 9.66 -12.69
C ILE A 310 -26.06 10.81 -13.68
N ASN A 311 -26.43 12.02 -13.28
CA ASN A 311 -26.31 13.21 -14.11
C ASN A 311 -25.17 14.11 -13.62
N LEU A 312 -24.00 14.00 -14.24
CA LEU A 312 -22.86 14.88 -14.01
C LEU A 312 -22.61 15.71 -15.27
N SER A 313 -22.47 17.04 -15.10
CA SER A 313 -22.15 17.92 -16.22
C SER A 313 -20.73 17.68 -16.74
N ASP A 314 -20.49 18.00 -18.02
CA ASP A 314 -19.16 17.89 -18.62
C ASP A 314 -18.12 18.76 -17.87
N GLU A 315 -18.53 19.89 -17.30
CA GLU A 315 -17.66 20.73 -16.45
C GLU A 315 -17.16 19.99 -15.21
N VAL A 316 -18.04 19.24 -14.54
CA VAL A 316 -17.68 18.43 -13.37
C VAL A 316 -16.79 17.27 -13.76
N ILE A 317 -17.07 16.61 -14.89
CA ILE A 317 -16.22 15.53 -15.43
C ILE A 317 -14.81 16.05 -15.74
N ASN A 318 -14.71 17.19 -16.42
CA ASN A 318 -13.44 17.84 -16.74
C ASN A 318 -12.69 18.27 -15.48
N TYR A 319 -13.39 18.77 -14.47
CA TYR A 319 -12.79 19.10 -13.18
C TYR A 319 -12.20 17.86 -12.50
N ILE A 320 -12.96 16.76 -12.38
CA ILE A 320 -12.48 15.50 -11.80
C ILE A 320 -11.26 14.96 -12.55
N ALA A 321 -11.29 15.02 -13.89
CA ALA A 321 -10.20 14.53 -14.73
C ALA A 321 -8.90 15.35 -14.55
N ASN A 322 -9.01 16.67 -14.35
CA ASN A 322 -7.88 17.56 -14.11
C ASN A 322 -7.28 17.40 -12.71
N GLU A 323 -8.12 17.20 -11.69
CA GLU A 323 -7.66 17.09 -10.30
C GLU A 323 -6.91 15.78 -10.01
N SER A 324 -7.26 14.68 -10.69
CA SER A 324 -6.53 13.41 -10.55
C SER A 324 -5.16 13.47 -11.23
N LYS A 325 -4.07 13.43 -10.45
CA LYS A 325 -2.71 13.57 -10.98
C LYS A 325 -1.95 12.26 -11.14
N THR A 326 -2.29 11.22 -10.36
CA THR A 326 -1.37 10.08 -10.19
C THR A 326 -1.83 8.76 -10.80
N SER A 327 -3.12 8.39 -10.69
CA SER A 327 -3.59 7.07 -11.13
C SER A 327 -5.07 7.01 -11.51
N ILE A 328 -5.44 6.04 -12.34
CA ILE A 328 -6.85 5.76 -12.67
C ILE A 328 -7.60 5.30 -11.41
N ARG A 329 -6.93 4.64 -10.47
CA ARG A 329 -7.53 4.25 -9.18
C ARG A 329 -7.97 5.46 -8.36
N GLU A 330 -7.13 6.49 -8.29
CA GLU A 330 -7.46 7.76 -7.64
C GLU A 330 -8.64 8.43 -8.36
N LEU A 331 -8.61 8.48 -9.69
CA LEU A 331 -9.68 9.02 -10.51
C LEU A 331 -11.04 8.37 -10.23
N ILE A 332 -11.08 7.03 -10.19
CA ILE A 332 -12.29 6.26 -9.88
C ILE A 332 -12.73 6.51 -8.43
N GLY A 333 -11.79 6.65 -7.48
CA GLY A 333 -12.10 6.98 -6.09
C GLY A 333 -12.76 8.35 -5.94
N ILE A 334 -12.25 9.36 -6.65
CA ILE A 334 -12.84 10.72 -6.71
C ILE A 334 -14.24 10.65 -7.31
N LEU A 335 -14.40 9.99 -8.46
CA LEU A 335 -15.70 9.82 -9.12
C LEU A 335 -16.71 9.17 -8.18
N ASN A 336 -16.35 8.05 -7.54
CA ASN A 336 -17.23 7.34 -6.61
C ASN A 336 -17.70 8.24 -5.47
N ARG A 337 -16.82 9.09 -4.93
CA ARG A 337 -17.16 10.04 -3.86
C ARG A 337 -18.13 11.12 -4.34
N VAL A 338 -17.88 11.70 -5.51
CA VAL A 338 -18.75 12.72 -6.11
C VAL A 338 -20.14 12.13 -6.39
N VAL A 339 -20.19 10.94 -6.99
CA VAL A 339 -21.45 10.23 -7.26
C VAL A 339 -22.19 9.90 -5.96
N ALA A 340 -21.51 9.38 -4.94
CA ALA A 340 -22.11 9.08 -3.65
C ALA A 340 -22.74 10.32 -3.00
N PHE A 341 -22.05 11.47 -3.03
CA PHE A 341 -22.57 12.71 -2.48
C PHE A 341 -23.78 13.23 -3.28
N SER A 342 -23.71 13.19 -4.61
CA SER A 342 -24.84 13.57 -5.48
C SER A 342 -26.09 12.74 -5.17
N ARG A 343 -25.92 11.44 -4.91
CA ARG A 343 -26.98 10.51 -4.51
C ARG A 343 -27.60 10.86 -3.16
N VAL A 344 -26.78 11.02 -2.12
CA VAL A 344 -27.26 11.29 -0.75
C VAL A 344 -28.03 12.61 -0.69
N HIS A 345 -27.60 13.63 -1.43
CA HIS A 345 -28.22 14.95 -1.41
C HIS A 345 -29.24 15.18 -2.54
N ASN A 346 -29.44 14.20 -3.42
CA ASN A 346 -30.30 14.26 -4.61
C ASN A 346 -30.20 15.59 -5.38
N LYS A 347 -28.95 16.07 -5.57
CA LYS A 347 -28.65 17.38 -6.16
C LYS A 347 -27.68 17.22 -7.33
N ASN A 348 -27.92 18.01 -8.37
CA ASN A 348 -26.95 18.22 -9.46
C ASN A 348 -25.74 18.97 -8.92
N LEU A 349 -24.58 18.34 -8.97
CA LEU A 349 -23.36 18.92 -8.41
C LEU A 349 -22.77 19.97 -9.35
N THR A 350 -22.32 21.07 -8.76
CA THR A 350 -21.51 22.09 -9.42
C THR A 350 -20.02 21.84 -9.17
N VAL A 351 -19.14 22.51 -9.94
CA VAL A 351 -17.69 22.47 -9.70
C VAL A 351 -17.33 22.96 -8.29
N SER A 352 -18.05 23.97 -7.77
CA SER A 352 -17.91 24.44 -6.39
C SER A 352 -18.25 23.38 -5.35
N ASP A 353 -19.33 22.62 -5.56
CA ASP A 353 -19.71 21.52 -4.66
C ASP A 353 -18.60 20.45 -4.66
N CYS A 354 -18.08 20.10 -5.84
CA CYS A 354 -16.99 19.13 -5.98
C CYS A 354 -15.71 19.57 -5.25
N ARG A 355 -15.35 20.87 -5.32
CA ARG A 355 -14.20 21.41 -4.59
C ARG A 355 -14.35 21.24 -3.08
N ASN A 356 -15.55 21.45 -2.55
CA ASN A 356 -15.82 21.25 -1.12
C ASN A 356 -15.75 19.76 -0.73
N ILE A 357 -16.36 18.88 -1.53
CA ILE A 357 -16.37 17.41 -1.29
C ILE A 357 -14.95 16.83 -1.32
N LEU A 358 -14.11 17.34 -2.21
CA LEU A 358 -12.77 16.81 -2.44
C LEU A 358 -11.70 17.55 -1.63
N LYS A 359 -12.08 18.52 -0.80
CA LYS A 359 -11.15 19.27 0.06
C LYS A 359 -10.29 18.34 0.92
N ASP A 360 -10.86 17.25 1.45
CA ASP A 360 -10.13 16.30 2.29
C ASP A 360 -9.30 15.28 1.50
N VAL A 361 -9.69 14.98 0.24
CA VAL A 361 -8.92 14.09 -0.66
C VAL A 361 -7.65 14.78 -1.12
N PHE A 362 -7.78 16.07 -1.45
CA PHE A 362 -6.69 16.90 -1.96
C PHE A 362 -6.04 17.74 -0.88
N SER A 363 -6.46 17.61 0.38
CA SER A 363 -5.66 17.99 1.54
C SER A 363 -4.48 17.02 1.64
N GLN A 364 -3.60 17.09 0.64
CA GLN A 364 -2.20 16.84 0.86
C GLN A 364 -1.84 17.74 2.03
N ILE A 365 -1.55 17.15 3.18
CA ILE A 365 -0.74 17.82 4.20
C ILE A 365 0.40 18.43 3.39
N LYS A 366 0.46 19.76 3.24
CA LYS A 366 1.49 20.43 2.44
C LYS A 366 2.81 19.86 2.93
N VAL A 367 3.45 19.00 2.14
CA VAL A 367 4.65 18.32 2.59
C VAL A 367 5.73 19.38 2.66
N ILE A 368 6.03 19.81 3.88
CA ILE A 368 7.04 20.83 4.11
C ILE A 368 8.39 20.18 3.75
N THR A 369 9.03 20.67 2.69
CA THR A 369 10.35 20.21 2.26
C THR A 369 11.45 21.01 2.97
N VAL A 370 12.65 20.44 3.08
CA VAL A 370 13.82 21.14 3.63
C VAL A 370 14.12 22.39 2.80
N ASP A 371 13.95 22.33 1.48
CA ASP A 371 14.18 23.45 0.58
C ASP A 371 13.17 24.59 0.81
N LYS A 372 11.88 24.26 1.07
CA LYS A 372 10.86 25.26 1.47
C LYS A 372 11.26 25.94 2.78
N ILE A 373 11.68 25.17 3.77
CA ILE A 373 12.13 25.70 5.08
C ILE A 373 13.32 26.64 4.90
N GLN A 374 14.30 26.26 4.09
CA GLN A 374 15.46 27.08 3.81
C GLN A 374 15.06 28.44 3.22
N ASN A 375 14.22 28.44 2.18
CA ASN A 375 13.77 29.67 1.53
C ASN A 375 12.97 30.57 2.47
N VAL A 376 12.00 30.02 3.21
CA VAL A 376 11.18 30.81 4.14
C VAL A 376 12.02 31.42 5.25
N VAL A 377 12.95 30.66 5.83
CA VAL A 377 13.86 31.18 6.87
C VAL A 377 14.81 32.24 6.29
N SER A 378 15.35 32.02 5.09
CA SER A 378 16.22 32.99 4.40
C SER A 378 15.51 34.33 4.20
N ASN A 379 14.28 34.29 3.68
CA ASN A 379 13.47 35.47 3.42
C ASN A 379 13.06 36.18 4.72
N TYR A 380 12.68 35.42 5.75
CA TYR A 380 12.28 35.97 7.04
C TYR A 380 13.39 36.78 7.71
N PHE A 381 14.64 36.32 7.66
CA PHE A 381 15.78 37.05 8.20
C PHE A 381 16.43 38.02 7.20
N ASN A 382 15.88 38.15 5.99
CA ASN A 382 16.42 38.96 4.90
C ASN A 382 17.90 38.66 4.58
N ILE A 383 18.25 37.37 4.53
CA ILE A 383 19.60 36.89 4.22
C ILE A 383 19.54 36.11 2.90
N PRO A 384 20.53 36.24 2.01
CA PRO A 384 20.61 35.39 0.82
C PRO A 384 20.81 33.90 1.19
N LEU A 385 20.11 33.00 0.49
CA LEU A 385 20.18 31.55 0.78
C LEU A 385 21.62 31.02 0.71
N SER A 386 22.40 31.50 -0.25
CA SER A 386 23.82 31.14 -0.41
C SER A 386 24.66 31.50 0.82
N GLU A 387 24.39 32.64 1.46
CA GLU A 387 25.06 33.05 2.69
C GLU A 387 24.62 32.21 3.89
N MET A 388 23.32 31.91 3.98
CA MET A 388 22.81 31.00 5.00
C MET A 388 23.43 29.60 4.84
N LEU A 389 23.71 29.12 3.63
CA LEU A 389 24.36 27.82 3.39
C LEU A 389 25.90 27.84 3.49
N SER A 390 26.52 29.02 3.60
CA SER A 390 27.97 29.16 3.65
C SER A 390 28.62 28.53 4.90
N GLN A 391 29.96 28.42 4.89
CA GLN A 391 30.75 27.97 6.04
C GLN A 391 30.90 29.03 7.15
N ARG A 392 30.44 30.28 6.92
CA ARG A 392 30.57 31.37 7.88
C ARG A 392 29.81 31.06 9.18
N ARG A 393 30.46 31.37 10.31
CA ARG A 393 29.96 31.05 11.66
C ARG A 393 29.46 32.27 12.44
N SER A 394 29.38 33.44 11.80
CA SER A 394 28.86 34.66 12.42
C SER A 394 27.43 34.45 12.91
N ARG A 395 27.10 35.00 14.09
CA ARG A 395 25.79 34.81 14.73
C ARG A 395 24.59 35.19 13.85
N PRO A 396 24.62 36.28 13.05
CA PRO A 396 23.53 36.64 12.13
C PRO A 396 23.25 35.60 11.03
N LEU A 397 24.24 34.81 10.61
CA LEU A 397 24.07 33.74 9.61
C LEU A 397 23.82 32.38 10.27
N ALA A 398 24.50 32.12 11.39
CA ALA A 398 24.43 30.85 12.09
C ALA A 398 23.07 30.64 12.79
N ARG A 399 22.44 31.70 13.34
CA ARG A 399 21.15 31.60 14.03
C ARG A 399 20.00 31.20 13.08
N PRO A 400 19.80 31.88 11.94
CA PRO A 400 18.81 31.45 10.93
C PRO A 400 19.07 30.03 10.42
N ARG A 401 20.34 29.68 10.15
CA ARG A 401 20.72 28.31 9.74
C ARG A 401 20.33 27.26 10.78
N GLN A 402 20.62 27.52 12.06
CA GLN A 402 20.28 26.62 13.16
C GLN A 402 18.76 26.47 13.30
N LEU A 403 18.02 27.56 13.14
CA LEU A 403 16.55 27.57 13.16
C LEU A 403 15.97 26.77 12.00
N ALA A 404 16.50 26.93 10.79
CA ALA A 404 16.11 26.14 9.63
C ALA A 404 16.36 24.64 9.83
N MET A 405 17.50 24.26 10.41
CA MET A 405 17.79 22.86 10.77
C MET A 405 16.83 22.31 11.84
N TYR A 406 16.49 23.13 12.85
CA TYR A 406 15.53 22.78 13.89
C TYR A 406 14.13 22.53 13.31
N LEU A 407 13.64 23.44 12.46
CA LEU A 407 12.36 23.30 11.78
C LEU A 407 12.37 22.10 10.82
N ALA A 408 13.47 21.89 10.08
CA ALA A 408 13.62 20.72 9.21
C ALA A 408 13.52 19.42 10.00
N LYS A 409 14.10 19.35 11.21
CA LYS A 409 13.99 18.16 12.06
C LYS A 409 12.58 17.95 12.63
N LYS A 410 11.83 19.02 12.93
CA LYS A 410 10.48 18.93 13.52
C LYS A 410 9.36 18.76 12.49
N MET A 411 9.50 19.35 11.31
CA MET A 411 8.41 19.47 10.33
C MET A 411 8.62 18.57 9.09
N THR A 412 9.72 17.82 9.03
CA THR A 412 9.99 16.88 7.93
C THR A 412 10.36 15.50 8.47
N THR A 413 10.21 14.46 7.65
CA THR A 413 10.57 13.08 7.98
C THR A 413 12.06 12.76 7.75
N ARG A 414 12.88 13.75 7.43
CA ARG A 414 14.29 13.56 7.08
C ARG A 414 15.15 13.21 8.29
N SER A 415 16.10 12.32 8.07
CA SER A 415 17.11 11.95 9.06
C SER A 415 18.13 13.08 9.27
N LEU A 416 18.80 13.10 10.43
CA LEU A 416 19.84 14.10 10.73
C LEU A 416 20.97 14.15 9.68
N PRO A 417 21.46 13.00 9.15
CA PRO A 417 22.42 13.02 8.05
C PRO A 417 21.85 13.62 6.76
N GLU A 418 20.61 13.32 6.39
CA GLU A 418 19.97 13.88 5.20
C GLU A 418 19.76 15.40 5.31
N ILE A 419 19.38 15.88 6.49
CA ILE A 419 19.28 17.32 6.78
C ILE A 419 20.67 17.94 6.63
N GLY A 420 21.71 17.36 7.23
CA GLY A 420 23.09 17.85 7.13
C GLY A 420 23.58 18.01 5.67
N ARG A 421 23.30 17.02 4.81
CA ARG A 421 23.59 17.08 3.37
C ARG A 421 22.94 18.28 2.68
N ARG A 422 21.69 18.57 3.01
CA ARG A 422 20.93 19.71 2.46
C ARG A 422 21.42 21.08 2.94
N PHE A 423 22.19 21.13 4.02
CA PHE A 423 22.80 22.37 4.53
C PHE A 423 24.31 22.42 4.23
N ALA A 424 24.68 22.29 2.95
CA ALA A 424 26.06 22.30 2.46
C ALA A 424 26.94 21.17 3.00
N ASN A 425 26.44 19.92 2.98
CA ASN A 425 27.17 18.72 3.40
C ASN A 425 27.74 18.79 4.82
N ARG A 426 27.00 19.39 5.75
CA ARG A 426 27.37 19.45 7.16
C ARG A 426 27.11 18.11 7.85
N ASP A 427 27.95 17.80 8.83
CA ASP A 427 27.81 16.58 9.62
C ASP A 427 26.50 16.54 10.42
N HIS A 428 26.01 15.32 10.63
CA HIS A 428 24.82 15.06 11.44
C HIS A 428 24.94 15.64 12.87
N THR A 429 26.15 15.69 13.43
CA THR A 429 26.46 16.31 14.74
C THR A 429 26.19 17.81 14.76
N THR A 430 26.39 18.51 13.63
CA THR A 430 26.08 19.93 13.49
C THR A 430 24.57 20.18 13.60
N VAL A 431 23.77 19.29 12.99
CA VAL A 431 22.31 19.35 13.06
C VAL A 431 21.83 19.09 14.49
N ILE A 432 22.42 18.11 15.19
CA ILE A 432 22.11 17.84 16.61
C ILE A 432 22.38 19.08 17.46
N HIS A 433 23.55 19.72 17.30
CA HIS A 433 23.91 20.92 18.04
C HIS A 433 22.94 22.07 17.74
N ALA A 434 22.57 22.28 16.47
CA ALA A 434 21.60 23.28 16.06
C ALA A 434 20.23 23.08 16.74
N VAL A 435 19.71 21.83 16.71
CA VAL A 435 18.42 21.48 17.33
C VAL A 435 18.45 21.75 18.84
N LYS A 436 19.49 21.28 19.56
CA LYS A 436 19.62 21.52 21.01
C LYS A 436 19.71 23.01 21.34
N THR A 437 20.46 23.77 20.53
CA THR A 437 20.65 25.20 20.73
C THR A 437 19.34 25.97 20.60
N ILE A 438 18.57 25.69 19.54
CA ILE A 438 17.28 26.37 19.30
C ILE A 438 16.21 25.93 20.31
N SER A 439 16.18 24.64 20.70
CA SER A 439 15.28 24.20 21.78
C SER A 439 15.52 24.97 23.08
N ARG A 440 16.77 25.08 23.53
CA ARG A 440 17.12 25.83 24.74
C ARG A 440 16.76 27.31 24.62
N LEU A 441 17.04 27.93 23.47
CA LEU A 441 16.70 29.34 23.25
C LEU A 441 15.18 29.56 23.20
N SER A 442 14.41 28.61 22.67
CA SER A 442 12.95 28.73 22.63
C SER A 442 12.28 28.68 24.02
N GLU A 443 13.00 28.16 25.03
CA GLU A 443 12.55 28.13 26.43
C GLU A 443 12.99 29.38 27.21
N GLN A 444 14.10 30.02 26.80
CA GLN A 444 14.74 31.12 27.53
C GLN A 444 14.50 32.51 26.93
N ASP A 445 14.09 32.58 25.66
CA ASP A 445 13.98 33.80 24.88
C ASP A 445 12.63 33.86 24.15
N ASP A 446 11.77 34.77 24.62
CA ASP A 446 10.42 34.97 24.08
C ASP A 446 10.45 35.50 22.63
N GLU A 447 11.48 36.25 22.24
CA GLU A 447 11.65 36.73 20.87
C GLU A 447 11.93 35.56 19.93
N MET A 448 12.81 34.65 20.34
CA MET A 448 13.09 33.42 19.57
C MET A 448 11.83 32.55 19.41
N LYS A 449 11.03 32.42 20.47
CA LYS A 449 9.77 31.67 20.45
C LYS A 449 8.76 32.30 19.48
N LYS A 450 8.66 33.63 19.47
CA LYS A 450 7.82 34.38 18.53
C LYS A 450 8.28 34.16 17.08
N ASN A 451 9.59 34.23 16.81
CA ASN A 451 10.16 34.02 15.49
C ASN A 451 9.90 32.58 14.98
N ILE A 452 10.05 31.57 15.84
CA ILE A 452 9.71 30.18 15.51
C ILE A 452 8.25 30.05 15.07
N ASN A 453 7.32 30.65 15.81
CA ASN A 453 5.90 30.53 15.53
C ASN A 453 5.49 31.27 14.24
N GLN A 454 6.03 32.46 13.99
CA GLN A 454 5.79 33.19 12.75
C GLN A 454 6.28 32.41 11.52
N ILE A 455 7.48 31.84 11.59
CA ILE A 455 8.02 31.03 10.49
C ILE A 455 7.21 29.75 10.29
N LYS A 456 6.71 29.12 11.36
CA LYS A 456 5.82 27.95 11.24
C LYS A 456 4.52 28.28 10.50
N ASN A 457 3.91 29.42 10.79
CA ASN A 457 2.69 29.86 10.10
C ASN A 457 2.96 30.08 8.60
N LEU A 458 4.05 30.78 8.26
CA LEU A 458 4.48 30.98 6.87
C LEU A 458 4.79 29.67 6.12
N LEU A 459 5.16 28.60 6.83
CA LEU A 459 5.41 27.29 6.24
C LEU A 459 4.13 26.49 5.96
N GLN A 460 3.05 26.79 6.68
CA GLN A 460 1.74 26.14 6.58
C GLN A 460 0.81 26.86 5.59
N GLU A 461 1.02 28.17 5.40
CA GLU A 461 0.60 28.91 4.20
C GLU A 461 1.29 28.39 2.92
#